data_AF-A0AAW3W9T8-F1
#
_entry.id   AF-A0AAW3W9T8-F1
#
_cell.length_a   1.000
_cell.length_b   1.000
_cell.length_c   1.000
_cell.angle_alpha   90.00
_cell.angle_beta   90.00
_cell.angle_gamma   90.00
#
_symmetry.space_group_name_H-M   'P 1'
#
loop_
_entity.id
_entity.type
_entity.pdbx_description
1 polymer ?
#
loop_
_entity_poly.entity_id
_entity_poly.type
_entity_poly.pdbx_seq_one_letter_code
_entity_poly.pdbx_strand_id
1 'polypeptide(L)'
;MKKSILGEYNFTNNTAINFIDNSEEEINATILHETIHMLLTKQTIWGMACYLIRKVLVYDNSYEHILQNLCTHTRKVQESTAVFFECTYIIRTKGYNKFLNYLEYLKTSNKEYYGYIVPLVKFLRLLEPNSEIKIEAYELSTLILTLSKISLNSNLTEIELEKLKKKKLFKKFISNEENVKKYIPNKRFKAIADIAYTIIKENRELKIDYIIEKISFGMYYKNEKIEINDEDLTKLKEYFKEMHINSKRLEEISIYFETVRLVEINVEDLPKYSLPHSFSEFSSEKSCYKDIFNYAKNKLGILFYLGNLENMDKFDSSILFVSKEDIEIIKKELGERSTVMVYYDYVEKKVFSLNVSKSESEELINIHESTVVVNYKEYDIEKDDIIGINTDNKSIFIYCDRTYPNSIDLINKIAKEKCKARIIEYKNMYLLVIRVSDKTKFILPFVGISYYQVRSDIDSGKLNIELADNPDGVTETDNYILKTEDSVEQYDLIINCLFQIY
;
A
#
# COMPACT_ATOMS: atom_id res chain seq x y z
N MET A 1 6.52 3.43 -24.62
CA MET A 1 7.10 3.14 -23.29
C MET A 1 6.27 2.06 -22.63
N LYS A 2 6.89 0.97 -22.14
CA LYS A 2 6.22 0.09 -21.18
C LYS A 2 5.98 0.95 -19.94
N LYS A 3 4.72 1.18 -19.55
CA LYS A 3 4.45 1.81 -18.24
C LYS A 3 5.05 0.89 -17.17
N SER A 4 5.97 1.41 -16.37
CA SER A 4 6.32 0.84 -15.08
C SER A 4 5.04 0.75 -14.23
N ILE A 5 4.97 -0.21 -13.33
CA ILE A 5 3.86 -0.30 -12.36
C ILE A 5 3.86 1.02 -11.57
N LEU A 6 2.74 1.74 -11.59
CA LEU A 6 2.60 3.07 -10.98
C LEU A 6 2.19 3.00 -9.51
N GLY A 7 1.50 1.94 -9.12
CA GLY A 7 1.14 1.65 -7.75
C GLY A 7 0.79 0.18 -7.60
N GLU A 8 0.90 -0.33 -6.37
CA GLU A 8 0.49 -1.69 -6.04
C GLU A 8 -0.08 -1.74 -4.62
N TYR A 9 -1.36 -2.09 -4.50
CA TYR A 9 -1.94 -2.52 -3.24
C TYR A 9 -1.41 -3.90 -2.83
N ASN A 10 -0.63 -3.94 -1.76
CA ASN A 10 0.10 -5.13 -1.32
C ASN A 10 -0.71 -6.08 -0.41
N PHE A 11 -2.02 -5.83 -0.23
CA PHE A 11 -2.88 -6.62 0.65
C PHE A 11 -2.40 -6.68 2.12
N THR A 12 -1.59 -5.72 2.61
CA THR A 12 -1.18 -5.63 4.03
C THR A 12 -1.62 -4.38 4.75
N ASN A 13 -2.37 -3.50 4.07
CA ASN A 13 -2.97 -2.23 4.53
C ASN A 13 -2.33 -0.98 3.89
N ASN A 14 -1.32 -1.12 3.03
CA ASN A 14 -0.69 0.03 2.37
C ASN A 14 -0.74 -0.12 0.85
N THR A 15 -0.68 1.03 0.19
CA THR A 15 -0.44 1.15 -1.23
C THR A 15 0.99 1.66 -1.42
N ALA A 16 1.81 0.88 -2.13
CA ALA A 16 3.10 1.35 -2.62
C ALA A 16 2.86 2.20 -3.87
N ILE A 17 3.36 3.42 -3.91
CA ILE A 17 3.18 4.36 -5.03
C ILE A 17 4.54 4.66 -5.67
N ASN A 18 4.67 4.35 -6.95
CA ASN A 18 5.81 4.74 -7.76
C ASN A 18 5.63 6.16 -8.29
N PHE A 19 6.45 7.07 -7.78
CA PHE A 19 6.36 8.49 -8.06
C PHE A 19 7.43 8.97 -9.07
N ILE A 20 8.32 8.07 -9.52
CA ILE A 20 9.37 8.37 -10.51
C ILE A 20 8.72 8.66 -11.87
N ASP A 21 9.08 9.81 -12.47
CA ASP A 21 8.69 10.22 -13.82
C ASP A 21 7.19 10.41 -14.10
N ASN A 22 6.37 10.49 -13.05
CA ASN A 22 4.94 10.78 -13.17
C ASN A 22 4.64 12.23 -12.78
N SER A 23 3.49 12.76 -13.21
CA SER A 23 2.96 14.01 -12.67
C SER A 23 2.24 13.77 -11.34
N GLU A 24 2.19 14.77 -10.46
CA GLU A 24 1.43 14.71 -9.20
C GLU A 24 -0.03 14.29 -9.43
N GLU A 25 -0.63 14.72 -10.54
CA GLU A 25 -1.98 14.36 -10.92
C GLU A 25 -2.13 12.87 -11.25
N GLU A 26 -1.15 12.25 -11.91
CA GLU A 26 -1.11 10.81 -12.19
C GLU A 26 -0.89 9.99 -10.92
N ILE A 27 -0.08 10.51 -10.00
CA ILE A 27 0.14 9.93 -8.68
C ILE A 27 -1.15 9.96 -7.85
N ASN A 28 -1.86 11.09 -7.82
CA ASN A 28 -3.13 11.20 -7.11
C ASN A 28 -4.21 10.29 -7.72
N ALA A 29 -4.26 10.15 -9.05
CA ALA A 29 -5.16 9.20 -9.71
C ALA A 29 -4.82 7.74 -9.35
N THR A 30 -3.53 7.41 -9.25
CA THR A 30 -3.06 6.07 -8.86
C THR A 30 -3.33 5.78 -7.38
N ILE A 31 -3.10 6.74 -6.49
CA ILE A 31 -3.45 6.64 -5.05
C ILE A 31 -4.95 6.35 -4.90
N LEU A 32 -5.79 7.05 -5.66
CA LEU A 32 -7.23 6.81 -5.70
C LEU A 32 -7.54 5.39 -6.20
N HIS A 33 -6.92 4.97 -7.30
CA HIS A 33 -7.09 3.64 -7.89
C HIS A 33 -6.85 2.52 -6.88
N GLU A 34 -5.68 2.53 -6.24
CA GLU A 34 -5.28 1.50 -5.30
C GLU A 34 -6.10 1.52 -4.00
N THR A 35 -6.60 2.69 -3.62
CA THR A 35 -7.50 2.79 -2.47
C THR A 35 -8.85 2.15 -2.74
N ILE A 36 -9.36 2.24 -3.98
CA ILE A 36 -10.55 1.48 -4.37
C ILE A 36 -10.30 -0.02 -4.27
N HIS A 37 -9.12 -0.52 -4.65
CA HIS A 37 -8.74 -1.92 -4.43
C HIS A 37 -8.76 -2.29 -2.94
N MET A 38 -8.15 -1.46 -2.11
CA MET A 38 -8.09 -1.69 -0.67
C MET A 38 -9.48 -1.69 -0.02
N LEU A 39 -10.29 -0.67 -0.31
CA LEU A 39 -11.66 -0.53 0.17
C LEU A 39 -12.51 -1.74 -0.21
N LEU A 40 -12.51 -2.10 -1.50
CA LEU A 40 -13.27 -3.26 -1.97
C LEU A 40 -12.71 -4.58 -1.42
N THR A 41 -11.42 -4.66 -1.12
CA THR A 41 -10.82 -5.85 -0.50
C THR A 41 -11.22 -5.99 0.97
N LYS A 42 -11.23 -4.90 1.74
CA LYS A 42 -11.43 -4.92 3.20
C LYS A 42 -12.90 -4.83 3.62
N GLN A 43 -13.77 -4.30 2.76
CA GLN A 43 -15.18 -4.03 3.07
C GLN A 43 -16.16 -4.95 2.32
N THR A 44 -15.69 -5.99 1.65
CA THR A 44 -16.57 -6.93 0.94
C THR A 44 -16.26 -8.39 1.22
N ILE A 45 -17.26 -9.27 1.10
CA ILE A 45 -17.12 -10.71 1.37
C ILE A 45 -16.07 -11.35 0.45
N TRP A 46 -16.15 -11.12 -0.86
CA TRP A 46 -15.19 -11.68 -1.82
C TRP A 46 -13.79 -11.08 -1.67
N GLY A 47 -13.70 -9.78 -1.39
CA GLY A 47 -12.44 -9.12 -1.08
C GLY A 47 -11.77 -9.74 0.15
N MET A 48 -12.52 -9.88 1.23
CA MET A 48 -12.03 -10.42 2.49
C MET A 48 -11.65 -11.90 2.35
N ALA A 49 -12.39 -12.67 1.56
CA ALA A 49 -12.03 -14.05 1.23
C ALA A 49 -10.68 -14.13 0.51
N CYS A 50 -10.43 -13.26 -0.48
CA CYS A 50 -9.12 -13.19 -1.14
C CYS A 50 -8.02 -12.84 -0.15
N TYR A 51 -8.27 -11.85 0.73
CA TYR A 51 -7.32 -11.42 1.76
C TYR A 51 -6.99 -12.55 2.76
N LEU A 52 -8.00 -13.24 3.29
CA LEU A 52 -7.84 -14.32 4.25
C LEU A 52 -7.05 -15.48 3.64
N ILE A 53 -7.45 -15.98 2.46
CA ILE A 53 -6.78 -17.10 1.80
C ILE A 53 -5.32 -16.73 1.48
N ARG A 54 -5.08 -15.57 0.84
CA ARG A 54 -3.73 -15.14 0.47
C ARG A 54 -2.76 -15.15 1.64
N LYS A 55 -3.23 -14.74 2.82
CA LYS A 55 -2.41 -14.68 4.02
C LYS A 55 -2.14 -16.05 4.61
N VAL A 56 -3.08 -16.99 4.48
CA VAL A 56 -2.87 -18.34 5.00
C VAL A 56 -2.11 -19.28 4.07
N LEU A 57 -1.90 -18.92 2.80
CA LEU A 57 -1.10 -19.72 1.86
C LEU A 57 0.35 -19.92 2.31
N VAL A 58 0.89 -19.03 3.16
CA VAL A 58 2.20 -19.22 3.82
C VAL A 58 2.20 -20.43 4.75
N TYR A 59 1.06 -20.74 5.39
CA TYR A 59 0.91 -21.89 6.28
C TYR A 59 0.47 -23.15 5.55
N ASP A 60 -0.45 -23.00 4.58
CA ASP A 60 -1.01 -24.11 3.81
C ASP A 60 -1.37 -23.65 2.39
N ASN A 61 -0.55 -24.06 1.42
CA ASN A 61 -0.70 -23.71 0.02
C ASN A 61 -1.65 -24.63 -0.76
N SER A 62 -2.27 -25.63 -0.11
CA SER A 62 -3.13 -26.64 -0.76
C SER A 62 -4.34 -26.06 -1.51
N TYR A 63 -4.67 -24.79 -1.23
CA TYR A 63 -5.84 -24.10 -1.76
C TYR A 63 -5.51 -22.87 -2.60
N GLU A 64 -4.28 -22.74 -3.11
CA GLU A 64 -3.87 -21.62 -3.97
C GLU A 64 -4.78 -21.42 -5.18
N HIS A 65 -5.26 -22.52 -5.79
CA HIS A 65 -6.18 -22.43 -6.94
C HIS A 65 -7.51 -21.76 -6.58
N ILE A 66 -7.94 -21.80 -5.33
CA ILE A 66 -9.15 -21.11 -4.86
C ILE A 66 -8.91 -19.61 -4.87
N LEU A 67 -7.77 -19.16 -4.32
CA LEU A 67 -7.36 -17.75 -4.38
C LEU A 67 -7.33 -17.24 -5.81
N GLN A 68 -6.67 -17.97 -6.73
CA GLN A 68 -6.60 -17.58 -8.14
C GLN A 68 -7.99 -17.38 -8.76
N ASN A 69 -8.94 -18.27 -8.45
CA ASN A 69 -10.32 -18.16 -8.94
C ASN A 69 -11.07 -16.98 -8.32
N LEU A 70 -11.00 -16.79 -7.00
CA LEU A 70 -11.66 -15.68 -6.31
C LEU A 70 -11.11 -14.34 -6.81
N CYS A 71 -9.78 -14.21 -6.92
CA CYS A 71 -9.11 -13.03 -7.44
C CYS A 71 -9.51 -12.73 -8.89
N THR A 72 -9.64 -13.76 -9.75
CA THR A 72 -10.03 -13.55 -11.17
C THR A 72 -11.38 -12.85 -11.30
N HIS A 73 -12.35 -13.18 -10.46
CA HIS A 73 -13.68 -12.59 -10.51
C HIS A 73 -13.77 -11.26 -9.76
N THR A 74 -13.06 -11.15 -8.63
CA THR A 74 -12.97 -9.93 -7.83
C THR A 74 -12.25 -8.81 -8.58
N ARG A 75 -11.10 -9.12 -9.19
CA ARG A 75 -10.25 -8.15 -9.91
C ARG A 75 -11.02 -7.41 -10.99
N LYS A 76 -11.85 -8.09 -11.77
CA LYS A 76 -12.65 -7.44 -12.81
C LYS A 76 -13.55 -6.33 -12.27
N VAL A 77 -14.17 -6.53 -11.10
CA VAL A 77 -15.01 -5.50 -10.47
C VAL A 77 -14.14 -4.39 -9.89
N GLN A 78 -13.08 -4.75 -9.17
CA GLN A 78 -12.20 -3.77 -8.53
C GLN A 78 -11.54 -2.85 -9.56
N GLU A 79 -10.94 -3.40 -10.62
CA GLU A 79 -10.32 -2.64 -11.71
C GLU A 79 -11.37 -1.77 -12.44
N SER A 80 -12.55 -2.33 -12.78
CA SER A 80 -13.62 -1.53 -13.39
C SER A 80 -14.01 -0.32 -12.53
N THR A 81 -14.06 -0.51 -11.21
CA THR A 81 -14.37 0.57 -10.26
C THR A 81 -13.23 1.57 -10.16
N ALA A 82 -12.00 1.10 -10.02
CA ALA A 82 -10.82 1.93 -9.84
C ALA A 82 -10.56 2.81 -11.07
N VAL A 83 -10.61 2.23 -12.28
CA VAL A 83 -10.49 2.96 -13.55
C VAL A 83 -11.65 3.95 -13.73
N PHE A 84 -12.85 3.62 -13.24
CA PHE A 84 -13.97 4.56 -13.27
C PHE A 84 -13.68 5.79 -12.40
N PHE A 85 -13.16 5.59 -11.19
CA PHE A 85 -12.76 6.68 -10.31
C PHE A 85 -11.67 7.56 -10.94
N GLU A 86 -10.64 6.98 -11.56
CA GLU A 86 -9.66 7.74 -12.34
C GLU A 86 -10.31 8.58 -13.45
N CYS A 87 -11.24 8.00 -14.22
CA CYS A 87 -11.93 8.72 -15.28
C CYS A 87 -12.72 9.92 -14.72
N THR A 88 -13.44 9.72 -13.62
CA THR A 88 -14.17 10.82 -12.97
C THR A 88 -13.24 11.90 -12.41
N TYR A 89 -12.08 11.51 -11.88
CA TYR A 89 -11.05 12.45 -11.42
C TYR A 89 -10.52 13.28 -12.58
N ILE A 90 -10.19 12.66 -13.72
CA ILE A 90 -9.76 13.37 -14.95
C ILE A 90 -10.85 14.34 -15.43
N ILE A 91 -12.12 13.92 -15.46
CA ILE A 91 -13.23 14.80 -15.85
C ILE A 91 -13.31 16.03 -14.93
N ARG A 92 -13.21 15.83 -13.61
CA ARG A 92 -13.31 16.91 -12.63
C ARG A 92 -12.14 17.89 -12.68
N THR A 93 -10.92 17.39 -12.89
CA THR A 93 -9.69 18.20 -12.80
C THR A 93 -9.26 18.77 -14.14
N LYS A 94 -9.47 18.04 -15.24
CA LYS A 94 -8.98 18.37 -16.60
C LYS A 94 -10.09 18.59 -17.62
N GLY A 95 -11.34 18.33 -17.26
CA GLY A 95 -12.51 18.48 -18.12
C GLY A 95 -12.77 17.29 -19.05
N TYR A 96 -13.98 17.26 -19.61
CA TYR A 96 -14.50 16.13 -20.39
C TYR A 96 -13.68 15.82 -21.66
N ASN A 97 -13.16 16.83 -22.35
CA ASN A 97 -12.34 16.63 -23.56
C ASN A 97 -11.04 15.87 -23.28
N LYS A 98 -10.40 16.14 -22.13
CA LYS A 98 -9.18 15.42 -21.73
C LYS A 98 -9.49 13.96 -21.38
N PHE A 99 -10.66 13.71 -20.79
CA PHE A 99 -11.17 12.36 -20.59
C PHE A 99 -11.37 11.61 -21.93
N LEU A 100 -11.96 12.22 -22.95
CA LEU A 100 -12.14 11.57 -24.26
C LEU A 100 -10.79 11.16 -24.89
N ASN A 101 -9.78 12.02 -24.79
CA ASN A 101 -8.43 11.70 -25.24
C ASN A 101 -7.82 10.53 -24.45
N TYR A 102 -8.02 10.51 -23.13
CA TYR A 102 -7.59 9.40 -22.28
C TYR A 102 -8.29 8.08 -22.67
N LEU A 103 -9.59 8.12 -22.93
CA LEU A 103 -10.36 6.94 -23.33
C LEU A 103 -9.89 6.37 -24.68
N GLU A 104 -9.62 7.23 -25.67
CA GLU A 104 -9.04 6.79 -26.96
C GLU A 104 -7.60 6.26 -26.81
N TYR A 105 -6.80 6.86 -25.92
CA TYR A 105 -5.49 6.30 -25.56
C TYR A 105 -5.63 4.88 -24.99
N LEU A 106 -6.52 4.65 -24.03
CA LEU A 106 -6.74 3.31 -23.46
C LEU A 106 -7.16 2.32 -24.53
N LYS A 107 -8.10 2.71 -25.39
CA LYS A 107 -8.62 1.86 -26.46
C LYS A 107 -7.55 1.43 -27.48
N THR A 108 -6.60 2.32 -27.77
CA THR A 108 -5.54 2.08 -28.77
C THR A 108 -4.30 1.42 -28.17
N SER A 109 -3.90 1.85 -26.97
CA SER A 109 -2.59 1.57 -26.38
C SER A 109 -2.63 0.65 -25.16
N ASN A 110 -3.78 0.51 -24.49
CA ASN A 110 -3.94 -0.33 -23.30
C ASN A 110 -5.31 -1.05 -23.27
N LYS A 111 -5.46 -2.03 -24.17
CA LYS A 111 -6.74 -2.74 -24.42
C LYS A 111 -7.29 -3.49 -23.21
N GLU A 112 -6.43 -4.03 -22.35
CA GLU A 112 -6.87 -4.71 -21.13
C GLU A 112 -7.56 -3.71 -20.19
N TYR A 113 -6.90 -2.58 -19.95
CA TYR A 113 -7.40 -1.51 -19.08
C TYR A 113 -8.68 -0.88 -19.64
N TYR A 114 -8.73 -0.68 -20.95
CA TYR A 114 -9.96 -0.29 -21.64
C TYR A 114 -11.09 -1.32 -21.41
N GLY A 115 -10.77 -2.61 -21.41
CA GLY A 115 -11.73 -3.69 -21.13
C GLY A 115 -12.42 -3.57 -19.77
N TYR A 116 -11.74 -3.02 -18.76
CA TYR A 116 -12.34 -2.78 -17.44
C TYR A 116 -13.35 -1.63 -17.46
N ILE A 117 -13.09 -0.55 -18.18
CA ILE A 117 -13.98 0.63 -18.17
C ILE A 117 -15.16 0.53 -19.15
N VAL A 118 -15.04 -0.25 -20.22
CA VAL A 118 -16.07 -0.41 -21.28
C VAL A 118 -17.50 -0.55 -20.74
N PRO A 119 -17.80 -1.43 -19.74
CA PRO A 119 -19.16 -1.58 -19.22
C PRO A 119 -19.73 -0.30 -18.58
N LEU A 120 -18.86 0.60 -18.15
CA LEU A 120 -19.20 1.81 -17.39
C LEU A 120 -19.10 3.10 -18.22
N VAL A 121 -18.59 3.05 -19.46
CA VAL A 121 -18.51 4.22 -20.35
C VAL A 121 -19.88 4.91 -20.51
N LYS A 122 -20.96 4.13 -20.54
CA LYS A 122 -22.34 4.66 -20.62
C LYS A 122 -22.69 5.59 -19.45
N PHE A 123 -22.16 5.32 -18.25
CA PHE A 123 -22.34 6.20 -17.08
C PHE A 123 -21.49 7.45 -17.21
N LEU A 124 -20.24 7.34 -17.65
CA LEU A 124 -19.36 8.51 -17.85
C LEU A 124 -19.94 9.52 -18.84
N ARG A 125 -20.70 9.06 -19.86
CA ARG A 125 -21.42 9.94 -20.79
C ARG A 125 -22.50 10.79 -20.15
N LEU A 126 -23.00 10.43 -18.97
CA LEU A 126 -23.94 11.26 -18.21
C LEU A 126 -23.28 12.53 -17.65
N LEU A 127 -21.94 12.55 -17.59
CA LEU A 127 -21.14 13.71 -17.18
C LEU A 127 -20.78 14.63 -18.36
N GLU A 128 -21.33 14.39 -19.54
CA GLU A 128 -21.15 15.28 -20.69
C GLU A 128 -21.71 16.68 -20.39
N PRO A 129 -21.01 17.77 -20.77
CA PRO A 129 -21.49 19.13 -20.52
C PRO A 129 -22.89 19.40 -21.08
N ASN A 130 -23.26 18.72 -22.16
CA ASN A 130 -24.55 18.85 -22.84
C ASN A 130 -25.51 17.68 -22.55
N SER A 131 -25.25 16.87 -21.51
CA SER A 131 -26.13 15.77 -21.12
C SER A 131 -27.51 16.30 -20.73
N GLU A 132 -28.57 15.63 -21.20
CA GLU A 132 -29.96 15.91 -20.79
C GLU A 132 -30.20 15.62 -19.31
N ILE A 133 -29.40 14.73 -18.73
CA ILE A 133 -29.46 14.33 -17.32
C ILE A 133 -28.24 14.92 -16.64
N LYS A 134 -28.45 15.90 -15.75
CA LYS A 134 -27.38 16.52 -14.97
C LYS A 134 -27.11 15.69 -13.72
N ILE A 135 -25.91 15.12 -13.64
CA ILE A 135 -25.43 14.32 -12.51
C ILE A 135 -24.03 14.79 -12.17
N GLU A 136 -23.74 14.92 -10.88
CA GLU A 136 -22.40 15.25 -10.44
C GLU A 136 -21.49 14.02 -10.44
N ALA A 137 -20.21 14.23 -10.76
CA ALA A 137 -19.24 13.13 -10.84
C ALA A 137 -19.13 12.35 -9.53
N TYR A 138 -19.24 13.02 -8.38
CA TYR A 138 -19.17 12.37 -7.07
C TYR A 138 -20.37 11.43 -6.83
N GLU A 139 -21.59 11.83 -7.21
CA GLU A 139 -22.80 11.00 -7.03
C GLU A 139 -22.70 9.73 -7.86
N LEU A 140 -22.19 9.86 -9.09
CA LEU A 140 -21.98 8.73 -9.99
C LEU A 140 -20.90 7.77 -9.46
N SER A 141 -19.80 8.31 -8.93
CA SER A 141 -18.75 7.53 -8.27
C SER A 141 -19.29 6.79 -7.04
N THR A 142 -20.13 7.44 -6.22
CA THR A 142 -20.81 6.81 -5.08
C THR A 142 -21.73 5.67 -5.53
N LEU A 143 -22.51 5.86 -6.60
CA LEU A 143 -23.32 4.79 -7.16
C LEU A 143 -22.45 3.61 -7.59
N ILE A 144 -21.42 3.84 -8.42
CA ILE A 144 -20.58 2.77 -8.95
C ILE A 144 -19.89 2.01 -7.82
N LEU A 145 -19.35 2.71 -6.81
CA LEU A 145 -18.76 2.07 -5.63
C LEU A 145 -19.79 1.20 -4.89
N THR A 146 -21.01 1.70 -4.70
CA THR A 146 -22.10 0.96 -4.04
C THR A 146 -22.48 -0.30 -4.80
N LEU A 147 -22.63 -0.20 -6.13
CA LEU A 147 -22.90 -1.36 -6.98
C LEU A 147 -21.75 -2.38 -6.90
N SER A 148 -20.50 -1.92 -6.91
CA SER A 148 -19.34 -2.79 -6.75
C SER A 148 -19.36 -3.53 -5.42
N LYS A 149 -19.62 -2.83 -4.30
CA LYS A 149 -19.78 -3.43 -2.98
C LYS A 149 -20.89 -4.49 -2.96
N ILE A 150 -22.08 -4.18 -3.45
CA ILE A 150 -23.20 -5.14 -3.56
C ILE A 150 -22.78 -6.36 -4.37
N SER A 151 -22.11 -6.16 -5.52
CA SER A 151 -21.70 -7.28 -6.37
C SER A 151 -20.70 -8.22 -5.70
N LEU A 152 -19.84 -7.69 -4.83
CA LEU A 152 -18.80 -8.41 -4.10
C LEU A 152 -19.25 -8.99 -2.75
N ASN A 153 -20.46 -8.63 -2.28
CA ASN A 153 -21.06 -9.14 -1.04
C ASN A 153 -21.97 -10.35 -1.26
N SER A 154 -21.77 -11.12 -2.33
CA SER A 154 -22.45 -12.40 -2.44
C SER A 154 -21.94 -13.35 -1.36
N ASN A 155 -22.86 -14.08 -0.72
CA ASN A 155 -22.52 -14.91 0.43
C ASN A 155 -21.75 -16.18 0.00
N LEU A 156 -20.42 -16.13 0.13
CA LEU A 156 -19.55 -17.27 -0.17
C LEU A 156 -19.79 -18.48 0.72
N THR A 157 -20.27 -18.29 1.95
CA THR A 157 -20.44 -19.39 2.92
C THR A 157 -21.63 -20.29 2.59
N GLU A 158 -22.50 -19.90 1.65
CA GLU A 158 -23.57 -20.75 1.11
C GLU A 158 -23.07 -21.77 0.08
N ILE A 159 -21.86 -21.60 -0.44
CA ILE A 159 -21.27 -22.56 -1.38
C ILE A 159 -20.73 -23.73 -0.56
N GLU A 160 -21.16 -24.96 -0.86
CA GLU A 160 -20.59 -26.15 -0.20
C GLU A 160 -19.07 -26.19 -0.32
N LEU A 161 -18.36 -26.38 0.81
CA LEU A 161 -16.90 -26.38 0.86
C LEU A 161 -16.28 -27.38 -0.11
N GLU A 162 -16.86 -28.58 -0.26
CA GLU A 162 -16.36 -29.60 -1.19
C GLU A 162 -16.37 -29.12 -2.65
N LYS A 163 -17.36 -28.31 -3.04
CA LYS A 163 -17.42 -27.71 -4.38
C LYS A 163 -16.29 -26.70 -4.56
N LEU A 164 -16.00 -25.90 -3.53
CA LEU A 164 -14.94 -24.89 -3.56
C LEU A 164 -13.53 -25.51 -3.54
N LYS A 165 -13.30 -26.51 -2.68
CA LYS A 165 -12.03 -27.24 -2.54
C LYS A 165 -11.56 -27.86 -3.86
N LYS A 166 -12.47 -28.45 -4.63
CA LYS A 166 -12.14 -29.18 -5.86
C LYS A 166 -12.30 -28.30 -7.10
N LYS A 167 -11.17 -27.97 -7.76
CA LYS A 167 -11.13 -27.15 -9.00
C LYS A 167 -12.17 -27.55 -10.06
N LYS A 168 -12.37 -28.86 -10.29
CA LYS A 168 -13.37 -29.38 -11.25
C LYS A 168 -14.82 -29.10 -10.80
N LEU A 169 -15.12 -29.26 -9.52
CA LEU A 169 -16.45 -29.03 -8.98
C LEU A 169 -16.78 -27.54 -8.96
N PHE A 170 -15.82 -26.69 -8.58
CA PHE A 170 -15.99 -25.24 -8.64
C PHE A 170 -16.24 -24.78 -10.07
N LYS A 171 -15.47 -25.28 -11.06
CA LYS A 171 -15.72 -24.97 -12.48
C LYS A 171 -17.14 -25.37 -12.92
N LYS A 172 -17.63 -26.53 -12.48
CA LYS A 172 -19.01 -26.97 -12.76
C LYS A 172 -20.04 -26.05 -12.07
N PHE A 173 -19.79 -25.66 -10.83
CA PHE A 173 -20.64 -24.75 -10.07
C PHE A 173 -20.79 -23.39 -10.77
N ILE A 174 -19.69 -22.78 -11.22
CA ILE A 174 -19.68 -21.50 -11.94
C ILE A 174 -20.03 -21.61 -13.43
N SER A 175 -20.34 -22.81 -13.93
CA SER A 175 -20.88 -22.99 -15.29
C SER A 175 -22.42 -22.94 -15.30
N ASN A 176 -23.05 -23.02 -14.13
CA ASN A 176 -24.50 -22.88 -13.98
C ASN A 176 -24.88 -21.39 -13.96
N GLU A 177 -25.81 -20.97 -14.81
CA GLU A 177 -26.19 -19.57 -14.99
C GLU A 177 -26.78 -18.93 -13.72
N GLU A 178 -27.59 -19.69 -12.97
CA GLU A 178 -28.21 -19.23 -11.73
C GLU A 178 -27.15 -18.97 -10.65
N ASN A 179 -26.21 -19.91 -10.48
CA ASN A 179 -25.08 -19.75 -9.57
C ASN A 179 -24.18 -18.58 -9.98
N VAL A 180 -23.98 -18.38 -11.28
CA VAL A 180 -23.18 -17.26 -11.80
C VAL A 180 -23.83 -15.93 -11.46
N LYS A 181 -25.14 -15.80 -11.69
CA LYS A 181 -25.90 -14.59 -11.36
C LYS A 181 -25.98 -14.36 -9.85
N LYS A 182 -26.05 -15.43 -9.06
CA LYS A 182 -26.16 -15.36 -7.59
C LYS A 182 -24.82 -15.11 -6.90
N TYR A 183 -23.71 -15.73 -7.32
CA TYR A 183 -22.48 -15.70 -6.54
C TYR A 183 -21.33 -14.94 -7.21
N ILE A 184 -21.25 -14.86 -8.54
CA ILE A 184 -20.02 -14.41 -9.22
C ILE A 184 -19.97 -12.87 -9.38
N PRO A 185 -19.01 -12.16 -8.73
CA PRO A 185 -19.05 -10.70 -8.62
C PRO A 185 -19.10 -9.96 -9.94
N ASN A 186 -18.20 -10.27 -10.88
CA ASN A 186 -18.14 -9.53 -12.15
C ASN A 186 -19.38 -9.72 -13.04
N LYS A 187 -20.14 -10.80 -12.83
CA LYS A 187 -21.39 -11.06 -13.55
C LYS A 187 -22.56 -10.36 -12.88
N ARG A 188 -22.59 -10.39 -11.53
CA ARG A 188 -23.51 -9.58 -10.70
C ARG A 188 -23.37 -8.10 -11.00
N PHE A 189 -22.15 -7.57 -10.95
CA PHE A 189 -21.84 -6.16 -11.18
C PHE A 189 -22.39 -5.67 -12.52
N LYS A 190 -22.15 -6.42 -13.60
CA LYS A 190 -22.69 -6.09 -14.92
C LYS A 190 -24.22 -6.00 -14.91
N ALA A 191 -24.90 -7.00 -14.33
CA ALA A 191 -26.35 -7.05 -14.28
C ALA A 191 -26.95 -5.86 -13.51
N ILE A 192 -26.44 -5.58 -12.30
CA ILE A 192 -26.95 -4.47 -11.48
C ILE A 192 -26.59 -3.09 -12.06
N ALA A 193 -25.44 -2.95 -12.73
CA ALA A 193 -25.08 -1.74 -13.45
C ALA A 193 -25.94 -1.50 -14.69
N ASP A 194 -26.42 -2.56 -15.36
CA ASP A 194 -27.40 -2.45 -16.44
C ASP A 194 -28.77 -1.98 -15.92
N ILE A 195 -29.22 -2.53 -14.78
CA ILE A 195 -30.46 -2.11 -14.11
C ILE A 195 -30.37 -0.64 -13.67
N ALA A 196 -29.30 -0.27 -12.96
CA ALA A 196 -29.12 1.08 -12.44
C ALA A 196 -29.11 2.13 -13.57
N TYR A 197 -28.40 1.86 -14.66
CA TYR A 197 -28.38 2.77 -15.82
C TYR A 197 -29.77 2.94 -16.45
N THR A 198 -30.54 1.86 -16.55
CA THR A 198 -31.91 1.90 -17.10
C THR A 198 -32.81 2.79 -16.24
N ILE A 199 -32.76 2.63 -14.91
CA ILE A 199 -33.53 3.44 -13.97
C ILE A 199 -33.17 4.93 -14.09
N ILE A 200 -31.88 5.27 -14.19
CA ILE A 200 -31.43 6.66 -14.36
C ILE A 200 -31.98 7.26 -15.65
N LYS A 201 -31.96 6.50 -16.75
CA LYS A 201 -32.47 6.95 -18.05
C LYS A 201 -33.99 7.15 -18.04
N GLU A 202 -34.73 6.27 -17.39
CA GLU A 202 -36.20 6.34 -17.28
C GLU A 202 -36.65 7.50 -16.39
N ASN A 203 -36.02 7.68 -15.23
CA ASN A 203 -36.37 8.73 -14.28
C ASN A 203 -35.75 10.10 -14.62
N ARG A 204 -34.74 10.12 -15.50
CA ARG A 204 -33.95 11.32 -15.86
C ARG A 204 -33.25 11.99 -14.68
N GLU A 205 -32.94 11.23 -13.64
CA GLU A 205 -32.27 11.69 -12.43
C GLU A 205 -31.54 10.53 -11.76
N LEU A 206 -30.51 10.85 -10.97
CA LEU A 206 -29.82 9.87 -10.13
C LEU A 206 -30.40 9.91 -8.72
N LYS A 207 -31.11 8.85 -8.33
CA LYS A 207 -31.58 8.62 -6.96
C LYS A 207 -31.01 7.30 -6.46
N ILE A 208 -29.88 7.37 -5.76
CA ILE A 208 -29.12 6.19 -5.32
C ILE A 208 -30.02 5.28 -4.48
N ASP A 209 -30.68 5.80 -3.45
CA ASP A 209 -31.54 5.01 -2.56
C ASP A 209 -32.64 4.25 -3.30
N TYR A 210 -33.28 4.91 -4.27
CA TYR A 210 -34.31 4.28 -5.12
C TYR A 210 -33.73 3.17 -6.01
N ILE A 211 -32.54 3.39 -6.59
CA ILE A 211 -31.86 2.39 -7.41
C ILE A 211 -31.50 1.16 -6.55
N ILE A 212 -30.94 1.39 -5.36
CA ILE A 212 -30.58 0.31 -4.43
C ILE A 212 -31.83 -0.46 -4.00
N GLU A 213 -32.91 0.23 -3.63
CA GLU A 213 -34.18 -0.38 -3.30
C GLU A 213 -34.67 -1.32 -4.42
N LYS A 214 -34.67 -0.85 -5.67
CA LYS A 214 -35.07 -1.66 -6.83
C LYS A 214 -34.17 -2.87 -7.07
N ILE A 215 -32.86 -2.73 -6.87
CA ILE A 215 -31.92 -3.86 -6.97
C ILE A 215 -32.22 -4.88 -5.87
N SER A 216 -32.39 -4.43 -4.62
CA SER A 216 -32.67 -5.27 -3.46
C SER A 216 -34.03 -5.98 -3.54
N PHE A 217 -35.02 -5.44 -4.24
CA PHE A 217 -36.29 -6.15 -4.48
C PHE A 217 -36.19 -7.26 -5.54
N GLY A 218 -35.11 -7.35 -6.30
CA GLY A 218 -34.86 -8.45 -7.24
C GLY A 218 -34.63 -9.80 -6.56
N MET A 219 -35.05 -10.90 -7.19
CA MET A 219 -35.00 -12.27 -6.61
C MET A 219 -33.62 -12.71 -6.10
N TYR A 220 -32.54 -12.18 -6.67
CA TYR A 220 -31.16 -12.60 -6.35
C TYR A 220 -30.43 -11.74 -5.32
N TYR A 221 -30.95 -10.54 -5.00
CA TYR A 221 -30.23 -9.53 -4.20
C TYR A 221 -30.99 -9.12 -2.94
N LYS A 222 -32.05 -9.88 -2.61
CA LYS A 222 -32.93 -9.61 -1.48
C LYS A 222 -32.17 -9.70 -0.16
N ASN A 223 -32.20 -8.62 0.61
CA ASN A 223 -31.52 -8.45 1.90
C ASN A 223 -29.98 -8.49 1.83
N GLU A 224 -29.39 -8.30 0.65
CA GLU A 224 -27.95 -8.18 0.56
C GLU A 224 -27.47 -6.86 1.14
N LYS A 225 -26.46 -6.95 2.00
CA LYS A 225 -25.87 -5.79 2.66
C LYS A 225 -24.89 -5.10 1.72
N ILE A 226 -24.87 -3.77 1.77
CA ILE A 226 -23.87 -2.95 1.06
C ILE A 226 -22.50 -3.15 1.70
N GLU A 227 -22.42 -3.42 3.00
CA GLU A 227 -21.16 -3.61 3.70
C GLU A 227 -21.14 -4.95 4.43
N ILE A 228 -19.96 -5.57 4.46
CA ILE A 228 -19.70 -6.71 5.33
C ILE A 228 -19.72 -6.26 6.79
N ASN A 229 -20.29 -7.06 7.68
CA ASN A 229 -20.25 -6.80 9.12
C ASN A 229 -19.48 -7.90 9.87
N ASP A 230 -19.28 -7.73 11.18
CA ASP A 230 -18.50 -8.68 11.99
C ASP A 230 -19.10 -10.10 12.02
N GLU A 231 -20.43 -10.23 11.90
CA GLU A 231 -21.09 -11.53 11.80
C GLU A 231 -20.73 -12.24 10.49
N ASP A 232 -20.77 -11.52 9.38
CA ASP A 232 -20.40 -12.04 8.06
C ASP A 232 -18.91 -12.42 8.02
N LEU A 233 -18.05 -11.58 8.61
CA LEU A 233 -16.62 -11.88 8.75
C LEU A 233 -16.39 -13.14 9.60
N THR A 234 -17.13 -13.31 10.70
CA THR A 234 -17.01 -14.47 11.59
C THR A 234 -17.38 -15.75 10.83
N LYS A 235 -18.53 -15.76 10.14
CA LYS A 235 -18.94 -16.88 9.28
C LYS A 235 -17.90 -17.21 8.21
N LEU A 236 -17.31 -16.18 7.59
CA LEU A 236 -16.29 -16.36 6.56
C LEU A 236 -15.00 -17.00 7.13
N LYS A 237 -14.57 -16.56 8.32
CA LYS A 237 -13.42 -17.15 9.02
C LYS A 237 -13.66 -18.60 9.39
N GLU A 238 -14.83 -18.93 9.93
CA GLU A 238 -15.20 -20.31 10.26
C GLU A 238 -15.22 -21.19 9.02
N TYR A 239 -15.83 -20.70 7.94
CA TYR A 239 -15.90 -21.37 6.65
C TYR A 239 -14.50 -21.71 6.09
N PHE A 240 -13.56 -20.74 6.09
CA PHE A 240 -12.19 -21.02 5.66
C PHE A 240 -11.38 -21.83 6.67
N LYS A 241 -11.65 -21.72 7.98
CA LYS A 241 -11.01 -22.57 9.00
C LYS A 241 -11.37 -24.04 8.78
N GLU A 242 -12.63 -24.34 8.50
CA GLU A 242 -13.09 -25.69 8.15
C GLU A 242 -12.44 -26.20 6.85
N MET A 243 -12.15 -25.30 5.90
CA MET A 243 -11.40 -25.67 4.70
C MET A 243 -10.02 -26.24 5.03
N HIS A 244 -9.35 -25.68 6.03
CA HIS A 244 -8.01 -26.06 6.48
C HIS A 244 -8.00 -27.08 7.64
N ILE A 245 -9.12 -27.74 7.96
CA ILE A 245 -9.23 -28.64 9.13
C ILE A 245 -8.18 -29.77 9.16
N ASN A 246 -7.69 -30.20 8.00
CA ASN A 246 -6.67 -31.25 7.86
C ASN A 246 -5.24 -30.70 7.73
N SER A 247 -5.05 -29.38 7.83
CA SER A 247 -3.74 -28.77 7.79
C SER A 247 -2.97 -29.10 9.06
N LYS A 248 -1.67 -29.39 8.91
CA LYS A 248 -0.76 -29.55 10.06
C LYS A 248 -0.55 -28.24 10.83
N ARG A 249 -0.90 -27.10 10.22
CA ARG A 249 -0.73 -25.74 10.76
C ARG A 249 -2.06 -25.05 11.07
N LEU A 250 -3.08 -25.84 11.42
CA LEU A 250 -4.43 -25.35 11.70
C LEU A 250 -4.47 -24.36 12.87
N GLU A 251 -3.61 -24.54 13.87
CA GLU A 251 -3.55 -23.66 15.04
C GLU A 251 -3.09 -22.26 14.63
N GLU A 252 -2.02 -22.14 13.85
CA GLU A 252 -1.52 -20.83 13.37
C GLU A 252 -2.52 -20.16 12.42
N ILE A 253 -3.17 -20.94 11.54
CA ILE A 253 -4.24 -20.44 10.67
C ILE A 253 -5.40 -19.89 11.51
N SER A 254 -5.76 -20.58 12.60
CA SER A 254 -6.83 -20.15 13.50
C SER A 254 -6.48 -18.85 14.23
N ILE A 255 -5.29 -18.77 14.81
CA ILE A 255 -4.78 -17.57 15.47
C ILE A 255 -4.79 -16.40 14.47
N TYR A 256 -4.30 -16.61 13.25
CA TYR A 256 -4.31 -15.57 12.23
C TYR A 256 -5.73 -15.07 11.94
N PHE A 257 -6.69 -15.96 11.69
CA PHE A 257 -8.09 -15.56 11.47
C PHE A 257 -8.69 -14.81 12.67
N GLU A 258 -8.32 -15.16 13.90
CA GLU A 258 -8.74 -14.44 15.11
C GLU A 258 -8.17 -13.03 15.21
N THR A 259 -7.02 -12.73 14.59
CA THR A 259 -6.46 -11.37 14.57
C THR A 259 -7.09 -10.45 13.51
N VAL A 260 -7.65 -11.02 12.44
CA VAL A 260 -8.22 -10.20 11.35
C VAL A 260 -9.46 -9.46 11.84
N ARG A 261 -9.58 -8.17 11.51
CA ARG A 261 -10.73 -7.31 11.83
C ARG A 261 -11.19 -6.59 10.56
N LEU A 262 -12.46 -6.20 10.54
CA LEU A 262 -12.93 -5.25 9.54
C LEU A 262 -12.28 -3.90 9.80
N VAL A 263 -11.92 -3.22 8.72
CA VAL A 263 -11.38 -1.86 8.75
C VAL A 263 -12.31 -1.02 7.91
N GLU A 264 -12.90 0.00 8.55
CA GLU A 264 -13.63 1.03 7.82
C GLU A 264 -12.59 1.95 7.16
N ILE A 265 -12.68 2.10 5.84
CA ILE A 265 -11.74 2.87 5.04
C ILE A 265 -12.56 3.96 4.36
N ASN A 266 -12.38 5.20 4.79
CA ASN A 266 -12.96 6.35 4.11
C ASN A 266 -11.97 6.91 3.09
N VAL A 267 -12.48 7.52 2.02
CA VAL A 267 -11.64 8.19 1.02
C VAL A 267 -10.86 9.36 1.66
N GLU A 268 -11.37 9.95 2.74
CA GLU A 268 -10.64 10.97 3.50
C GLU A 268 -9.39 10.41 4.21
N ASP A 269 -9.33 9.09 4.40
CA ASP A 269 -8.19 8.41 5.01
C ASP A 269 -7.10 8.04 4.00
N LEU A 270 -7.19 8.46 2.73
CA LEU A 270 -6.19 8.23 1.68
C LEU A 270 -4.72 8.46 2.13
N PRO A 271 -4.40 9.54 2.87
CA PRO A 271 -3.06 9.77 3.43
C PRO A 271 -2.56 8.64 4.37
N LYS A 272 -3.47 7.93 5.05
CA LYS A 272 -3.12 6.87 6.01
C LYS A 272 -2.54 5.62 5.35
N TYR A 273 -2.76 5.44 4.05
CA TYR A 273 -2.47 4.19 3.36
C TYR A 273 -1.45 4.34 2.23
N SER A 274 -1.04 5.56 1.88
CA SER A 274 -0.16 5.82 0.75
C SER A 274 1.29 5.97 1.19
N LEU A 275 2.16 5.05 0.75
CA LEU A 275 3.60 5.09 0.99
C LEU A 275 4.35 5.38 -0.31
N PRO A 276 5.27 6.36 -0.34
CA PRO A 276 6.19 6.51 -1.47
C PRO A 276 7.06 5.25 -1.58
N HIS A 277 7.22 4.72 -2.79
CA HIS A 277 8.08 3.59 -3.08
C HIS A 277 8.71 3.70 -4.47
N SER A 278 9.96 3.31 -4.63
CA SER A 278 10.53 3.03 -5.96
C SER A 278 10.65 1.54 -6.16
N PHE A 279 10.12 0.99 -7.25
CA PHE A 279 10.46 -0.36 -7.65
C PHE A 279 11.92 -0.35 -8.15
N SER A 280 12.84 -0.71 -7.26
CA SER A 280 14.28 -0.53 -7.48
C SER A 280 14.74 -1.11 -8.83
N GLU A 281 15.41 -0.29 -9.64
CA GLU A 281 16.11 -0.74 -10.84
C GLU A 281 17.54 -1.26 -10.55
N PHE A 282 18.01 -1.15 -9.31
CA PHE A 282 19.37 -1.55 -8.96
C PHE A 282 19.49 -3.07 -9.02
N SER A 283 20.59 -3.58 -9.58
CA SER A 283 20.85 -5.01 -9.57
C SER A 283 21.16 -5.48 -8.14
N SER A 284 20.41 -6.47 -7.65
CA SER A 284 20.66 -7.09 -6.36
C SER A 284 21.71 -8.19 -6.48
N GLU A 285 22.76 -8.09 -5.68
CA GLU A 285 23.82 -9.10 -5.58
C GLU A 285 23.94 -9.58 -4.12
N LYS A 286 24.13 -10.89 -3.93
CA LYS A 286 24.61 -11.42 -2.65
C LYS A 286 26.13 -11.25 -2.64
N SER A 287 26.64 -10.55 -1.63
CA SER A 287 28.08 -10.34 -1.44
C SER A 287 28.50 -10.74 -0.04
N CYS A 288 29.80 -10.94 0.17
CA CYS A 288 30.33 -11.22 1.49
C CYS A 288 30.79 -9.93 2.19
N TYR A 289 30.93 -10.02 3.52
CA TYR A 289 31.41 -8.94 4.38
C TYR A 289 32.64 -8.21 3.82
N LYS A 290 33.68 -8.96 3.41
CA LYS A 290 34.96 -8.40 2.97
C LYS A 290 34.84 -7.57 1.70
N ASP A 291 33.97 -7.98 0.79
CA ASP A 291 33.78 -7.29 -0.49
C ASP A 291 33.11 -5.93 -0.26
N ILE A 292 32.09 -5.90 0.59
CA ILE A 292 31.37 -4.66 0.91
C ILE A 292 32.18 -3.76 1.81
N PHE A 293 32.93 -4.30 2.76
CA PHE A 293 33.85 -3.52 3.57
C PHE A 293 34.87 -2.76 2.71
N ASN A 294 35.38 -3.38 1.65
CA ASN A 294 36.25 -2.71 0.69
C ASN A 294 35.49 -1.76 -0.26
N TYR A 295 34.25 -2.08 -0.62
CA TYR A 295 33.40 -1.23 -1.46
C TYR A 295 33.01 0.07 -0.75
N ALA A 296 32.46 -0.04 0.47
CA ALA A 296 31.99 1.06 1.30
C ALA A 296 33.11 2.01 1.76
N LYS A 297 34.37 1.62 1.61
CA LYS A 297 35.55 2.47 1.85
C LYS A 297 35.90 3.41 0.70
N ASN A 298 35.43 3.13 -0.51
CA ASN A 298 35.93 3.78 -1.73
C ASN A 298 34.81 4.26 -2.66
N LYS A 299 33.55 4.06 -2.29
CA LYS A 299 32.38 4.32 -3.13
C LYS A 299 31.34 5.10 -2.34
N LEU A 300 30.68 6.04 -3.01
CA LEU A 300 29.59 6.82 -2.44
C LEU A 300 28.33 5.96 -2.34
N GLY A 301 27.72 5.93 -1.16
CA GLY A 301 26.55 5.10 -0.91
C GLY A 301 26.00 5.24 0.50
N ILE A 302 24.94 4.48 0.77
CA ILE A 302 24.35 4.40 2.11
C ILE A 302 24.44 2.96 2.64
N LEU A 303 24.69 2.86 3.94
CA LEU A 303 24.63 1.61 4.67
C LEU A 303 23.33 1.59 5.48
N PHE A 304 22.40 0.72 5.09
CA PHE A 304 21.10 0.57 5.73
C PHE A 304 21.14 -0.60 6.73
N TYR A 305 21.04 -0.28 8.02
CA TYR A 305 20.82 -1.24 9.10
C TYR A 305 19.33 -1.60 9.25
N LEU A 306 18.95 -2.83 8.89
CA LEU A 306 17.56 -3.30 8.93
C LEU A 306 17.18 -3.94 10.27
N GLY A 307 18.15 -4.54 10.97
CA GLY A 307 17.93 -5.15 12.27
C GLY A 307 18.53 -6.53 12.41
N ASN A 308 18.25 -7.17 13.54
CA ASN A 308 18.74 -8.52 13.84
C ASN A 308 17.61 -9.56 13.75
N LEU A 309 17.84 -10.65 13.02
CA LEU A 309 16.88 -11.74 12.82
C LEU A 309 16.56 -12.50 14.12
N GLU A 310 17.41 -12.44 15.14
CA GLU A 310 17.10 -12.98 16.47
C GLU A 310 15.96 -12.21 17.14
N ASN A 311 15.79 -10.94 16.78
CA ASN A 311 14.69 -10.07 17.23
C ASN A 311 13.49 -10.13 16.26
N MET A 312 13.30 -11.23 15.53
CA MET A 312 12.20 -11.36 14.54
C MET A 312 10.80 -11.08 15.10
N ASP A 313 10.59 -11.19 16.41
CA ASP A 313 9.34 -10.76 17.08
C ASP A 313 9.03 -9.26 16.88
N LYS A 314 10.02 -8.44 16.52
CA LYS A 314 9.89 -7.01 16.20
C LYS A 314 9.79 -6.71 14.71
N PHE A 315 10.14 -7.67 13.84
CA PHE A 315 10.03 -7.48 12.40
C PHE A 315 8.55 -7.36 12.02
N ASP A 316 8.22 -6.48 11.08
CA ASP A 316 6.83 -6.36 10.61
C ASP A 316 6.45 -7.62 9.82
N SER A 317 5.95 -8.63 10.51
CA SER A 317 5.53 -9.91 9.93
C SER A 317 4.25 -9.79 9.10
N SER A 318 3.76 -8.57 8.85
CA SER A 318 2.61 -8.34 7.97
C SER A 318 2.81 -8.94 6.57
N ILE A 319 4.06 -9.16 6.12
CA ILE A 319 4.36 -9.76 4.80
C ILE A 319 4.68 -11.26 4.88
N LEU A 320 5.36 -11.75 5.93
CA LEU A 320 5.68 -13.16 6.15
C LEU A 320 5.72 -13.46 7.65
N PHE A 321 4.88 -14.39 8.10
CA PHE A 321 5.08 -15.05 9.38
C PHE A 321 6.15 -16.13 9.21
N VAL A 322 7.27 -15.97 9.91
CA VAL A 322 8.29 -17.01 10.05
C VAL A 322 7.95 -17.78 11.32
N SER A 323 7.74 -19.09 11.21
CA SER A 323 7.36 -19.90 12.38
C SER A 323 8.47 -19.87 13.43
N LYS A 324 8.15 -20.09 14.71
CA LYS A 324 9.19 -20.19 15.75
C LYS A 324 10.21 -21.27 15.41
N GLU A 325 9.78 -22.39 14.83
CA GLU A 325 10.68 -23.46 14.37
C GLU A 325 11.59 -23.00 13.23
N ASP A 326 11.06 -22.26 12.26
CA ASP A 326 11.85 -21.69 11.15
C ASP A 326 12.80 -20.58 11.65
N ILE A 327 12.37 -19.77 12.62
CA ILE A 327 13.23 -18.78 13.29
C ILE A 327 14.40 -19.49 13.97
N GLU A 328 14.15 -20.58 14.70
CA GLU A 328 15.20 -21.35 15.35
C GLU A 328 16.14 -22.04 14.34
N ILE A 329 15.61 -22.50 13.20
CA ILE A 329 16.43 -23.01 12.08
C ILE A 329 17.30 -21.88 11.52
N ILE A 330 16.73 -20.72 11.21
CA ILE A 330 17.45 -19.54 10.68
C ILE A 330 18.52 -19.08 11.67
N LYS A 331 18.19 -19.01 12.97
CA LYS A 331 19.16 -18.68 14.03
C LYS A 331 20.30 -19.69 14.08
N LYS A 332 19.99 -20.98 13.96
CA LYS A 332 21.00 -22.04 13.96
C LYS A 332 21.88 -22.00 12.71
N GLU A 333 21.33 -21.67 11.55
CA GLU A 333 22.06 -21.60 10.29
C GLU A 333 22.93 -20.34 10.17
N LEU A 334 22.43 -19.20 10.65
CA LEU A 334 23.15 -17.92 10.58
C LEU A 334 24.10 -17.70 11.76
N GLY A 335 23.80 -18.31 12.91
CA GLY A 335 24.59 -18.18 14.13
C GLY A 335 24.82 -16.71 14.50
N GLU A 336 26.08 -16.35 14.74
CA GLU A 336 26.46 -14.97 15.07
C GLU A 336 26.15 -13.96 13.95
N ARG A 337 25.95 -14.39 12.70
CA ARG A 337 25.67 -13.53 11.53
C ARG A 337 24.17 -13.26 11.32
N SER A 338 23.47 -12.95 12.40
CA SER A 338 22.02 -12.71 12.42
C SER A 338 21.63 -11.27 12.07
N THR A 339 22.60 -10.35 11.92
CA THR A 339 22.32 -8.94 11.62
C THR A 339 22.18 -8.72 10.12
N VAL A 340 21.06 -8.10 9.71
CA VAL A 340 20.75 -7.81 8.31
C VAL A 340 21.09 -6.37 7.98
N MET A 341 21.92 -6.20 6.97
CA MET A 341 22.31 -4.89 6.45
C MET A 341 22.21 -4.88 4.93
N VAL A 342 22.01 -3.69 4.37
CA VAL A 342 21.99 -3.48 2.93
C VAL A 342 22.89 -2.30 2.59
N TYR A 343 23.84 -2.50 1.69
CA TYR A 343 24.63 -1.40 1.14
C TYR A 343 24.09 -1.01 -0.24
N TYR A 344 23.76 0.26 -0.40
CA TYR A 344 23.33 0.84 -1.66
C TYR A 344 24.49 1.61 -2.27
N ASP A 345 25.00 1.12 -3.40
CA ASP A 345 26.00 1.82 -4.18
C ASP A 345 25.30 2.79 -5.14
N TYR A 346 25.49 4.08 -4.90
CA TYR A 346 24.89 5.13 -5.72
C TYR A 346 25.54 5.24 -7.10
N VAL A 347 26.85 5.00 -7.20
CA VAL A 347 27.64 5.20 -8.43
C VAL A 347 27.37 4.07 -9.42
N GLU A 348 27.45 2.83 -8.97
CA GLU A 348 27.26 1.64 -9.81
C GLU A 348 25.79 1.19 -9.87
N LYS A 349 24.90 1.83 -9.09
CA LYS A 349 23.48 1.48 -8.97
C LYS A 349 23.26 0.01 -8.59
N LYS A 350 23.96 -0.44 -7.56
CA LYS A 350 23.90 -1.83 -7.05
C LYS A 350 23.40 -1.90 -5.62
N VAL A 351 22.68 -2.97 -5.29
CA VAL A 351 22.24 -3.26 -3.91
C VAL A 351 22.89 -4.55 -3.45
N PHE A 352 23.61 -4.46 -2.33
CA PHE A 352 24.24 -5.61 -1.72
C PHE A 352 23.56 -5.95 -0.40
N SER A 353 22.97 -7.14 -0.32
CA SER A 353 22.36 -7.64 0.92
C SER A 353 23.35 -8.48 1.72
N LEU A 354 23.39 -8.25 3.03
CA LEU A 354 24.36 -8.82 3.95
C LEU A 354 23.69 -9.42 5.18
N ASN A 355 24.20 -10.59 5.57
CA ASN A 355 24.04 -11.13 6.92
C ASN A 355 25.43 -11.11 7.58
N VAL A 356 25.57 -10.32 8.64
CA VAL A 356 26.85 -10.05 9.32
C VAL A 356 26.72 -10.26 10.81
N SER A 357 27.85 -10.52 11.46
CA SER A 357 27.90 -10.56 12.91
C SER A 357 27.77 -9.17 13.52
N LYS A 358 27.52 -9.13 14.83
CA LYS A 358 27.48 -7.87 15.56
C LYS A 358 28.80 -7.09 15.40
N SER A 359 29.95 -7.76 15.56
CA SER A 359 31.26 -7.13 15.40
C SER A 359 31.52 -6.67 13.97
N GLU A 360 31.14 -7.47 12.97
CA GLU A 360 31.20 -7.09 11.55
C GLU A 360 30.30 -5.87 11.26
N SER A 361 29.11 -5.79 11.87
CA SER A 361 28.21 -4.64 11.71
C SER A 361 28.78 -3.36 12.32
N GLU A 362 29.37 -3.44 13.51
CA GLU A 362 30.06 -2.31 14.17
C GLU A 362 31.22 -1.82 13.30
N GLU A 363 32.01 -2.73 12.72
CA GLU A 363 33.13 -2.37 11.85
C GLU A 363 32.66 -1.68 10.57
N LEU A 364 31.57 -2.14 9.94
CA LEU A 364 30.99 -1.52 8.73
C LEU A 364 30.40 -0.14 9.01
N ILE A 365 29.67 0.02 10.12
CA ILE A 365 29.06 1.30 10.50
C ILE A 365 30.13 2.36 10.78
N ASN A 366 31.26 1.94 11.35
CA ASN A 366 32.37 2.83 11.68
C ASN A 366 33.24 3.19 10.45
N ILE A 367 32.98 2.67 9.25
CA ILE A 367 33.65 3.13 8.02
C ILE A 367 33.35 4.61 7.81
N HIS A 368 34.39 5.44 7.78
CA HIS A 368 34.31 6.90 7.88
C HIS A 368 33.37 7.55 6.83
N GLU A 369 33.28 6.99 5.63
CA GLU A 369 32.63 7.62 4.47
C GLU A 369 31.16 7.20 4.23
N SER A 370 30.67 6.14 4.87
CA SER A 370 29.28 5.69 4.64
C SER A 370 28.27 6.49 5.46
N THR A 371 27.20 6.95 4.80
CA THR A 371 26.01 7.48 5.48
C THR A 371 25.21 6.32 6.07
N VAL A 372 24.94 6.36 7.37
CA VAL A 372 24.27 5.27 8.10
C VAL A 372 22.79 5.56 8.24
N VAL A 373 21.98 4.69 7.63
CA VAL A 373 20.52 4.72 7.72
C VAL A 373 20.06 3.55 8.59
N VAL A 374 19.17 3.79 9.55
CA VAL A 374 18.68 2.76 10.47
C VAL A 374 17.17 2.68 10.43
N ASN A 375 16.60 1.47 10.45
CA ASN A 375 15.16 1.31 10.62
C ASN A 375 14.75 1.81 12.03
N TYR A 376 13.68 2.61 12.13
CA TYR A 376 13.22 3.17 13.40
C TYR A 376 12.96 2.12 14.51
N LYS A 377 12.64 0.86 14.16
CA LYS A 377 12.44 -0.23 15.15
C LYS A 377 13.73 -0.63 15.86
N GLU A 378 14.87 -0.36 15.23
CA GLU A 378 16.21 -0.71 15.70
C GLU A 378 16.95 0.49 16.32
N TYR A 379 16.26 1.60 16.53
CA TYR A 379 16.81 2.79 17.19
C TYR A 379 16.42 2.83 18.68
N ASP A 380 17.42 3.02 19.55
CA ASP A 380 17.28 3.20 20.99
C ASP A 380 17.15 4.70 21.32
N ILE A 381 15.91 5.13 21.51
CA ILE A 381 15.55 6.53 21.82
C ILE A 381 16.18 7.03 23.13
N GLU A 382 16.47 6.14 24.09
CA GLU A 382 17.08 6.54 25.36
C GLU A 382 18.59 6.72 25.27
N LYS A 383 19.24 5.94 24.39
CA LYS A 383 20.69 6.00 24.21
C LYS A 383 21.13 6.89 23.05
N ASP A 384 20.20 7.33 22.20
CA ASP A 384 20.49 8.02 20.95
C ASP A 384 21.47 7.21 20.06
N ASP A 385 21.18 5.92 19.92
CA ASP A 385 22.00 4.99 19.16
C ASP A 385 21.22 3.80 18.58
N ILE A 386 21.87 2.98 17.76
CA ILE A 386 21.32 1.72 17.24
C ILE A 386 21.28 0.68 18.38
N ILE A 387 20.19 -0.07 18.48
CA ILE A 387 19.99 -1.06 19.55
C ILE A 387 21.15 -2.06 19.56
N GLY A 388 21.90 -2.05 20.64
CA GLY A 388 22.99 -2.99 20.88
C GLY A 388 24.29 -2.68 20.14
N ILE A 389 24.38 -1.61 19.35
CA ILE A 389 25.58 -1.19 18.62
C ILE A 389 26.04 0.16 19.19
N ASN A 390 27.34 0.34 19.35
CA ASN A 390 27.92 1.65 19.66
C ASN A 390 28.48 2.25 18.38
N THR A 391 28.02 3.45 18.02
CA THR A 391 28.38 4.11 16.75
C THR A 391 29.35 5.29 16.91
N ASP A 392 29.98 5.47 18.07
CA ASP A 392 31.13 6.38 18.31
C ASP A 392 31.10 7.70 17.47
N ASN A 393 30.12 8.57 17.74
CA ASN A 393 29.90 9.88 17.09
C ASN A 393 29.56 9.87 15.58
N LYS A 394 29.18 8.74 15.00
CA LYS A 394 28.62 8.70 13.63
C LYS A 394 27.23 9.34 13.56
N SER A 395 27.01 10.13 12.51
CA SER A 395 25.67 10.63 12.16
C SER A 395 24.75 9.48 11.80
N ILE A 396 23.55 9.46 12.40
CA ILE A 396 22.54 8.42 12.17
C ILE A 396 21.30 9.06 11.55
N PHE A 397 20.78 8.41 10.50
CA PHE A 397 19.50 8.76 9.88
C PHE A 397 18.48 7.68 10.18
N ILE A 398 17.51 7.98 11.05
CA ILE A 398 16.42 7.08 11.40
C ILE A 398 15.37 7.13 10.29
N TYR A 399 15.24 6.04 9.53
CA TYR A 399 14.24 5.90 8.48
C TYR A 399 12.95 5.29 9.02
N CYS A 400 11.83 5.96 8.74
CA CYS A 400 10.50 5.47 9.01
C CYS A 400 9.80 5.01 7.72
N ASP A 401 9.42 3.73 7.68
CA ASP A 401 8.73 3.09 6.56
C ASP A 401 7.19 3.13 6.68
N ARG A 402 6.66 4.00 7.56
CA ARG A 402 5.22 4.13 7.81
C ARG A 402 4.64 5.36 7.13
N THR A 403 3.33 5.33 6.88
CA THR A 403 2.62 6.52 6.42
C THR A 403 2.65 7.60 7.49
N TYR A 404 2.56 8.86 7.07
CA TYR A 404 2.57 9.98 8.01
C TYR A 404 1.57 9.82 9.17
N PRO A 405 0.27 9.52 8.92
CA PRO A 405 -0.70 9.37 10.02
C PRO A 405 -0.35 8.26 11.01
N ASN A 406 0.26 7.17 10.53
CA ASN A 406 0.67 6.03 11.37
C ASN A 406 2.04 6.25 12.05
N SER A 407 2.66 7.40 11.81
CA SER A 407 3.96 7.80 12.36
C SER A 407 3.85 8.85 13.44
N ILE A 408 2.68 9.46 13.67
CA ILE A 408 2.48 10.58 14.61
C ILE A 408 2.98 10.24 16.02
N ASP A 409 2.55 9.10 16.58
CA ASP A 409 2.95 8.69 17.93
C ASP A 409 4.46 8.42 18.01
N LEU A 410 5.04 7.85 16.94
CA LEU A 410 6.47 7.60 16.86
C LEU A 410 7.26 8.91 16.78
N ILE A 411 6.82 9.86 15.94
CA ILE A 411 7.41 11.19 15.81
C ILE A 411 7.42 11.87 17.18
N ASN A 412 6.29 11.88 17.89
CA ASN A 412 6.18 12.48 19.21
C ASN A 412 7.02 11.77 20.28
N LYS A 413 7.24 10.46 20.13
CA LYS A 413 8.12 9.70 21.02
C LYS A 413 9.60 10.00 20.77
N ILE A 414 9.99 10.17 19.51
CA ILE A 414 11.38 10.47 19.10
C ILE A 414 11.71 11.94 19.38
N ALA A 415 10.81 12.86 19.04
CA ALA A 415 10.91 14.28 19.34
C ALA A 415 10.50 14.56 20.79
N LYS A 416 11.41 14.25 21.72
CA LYS A 416 11.19 14.39 23.19
C LYS A 416 10.84 15.82 23.61
N GLU A 417 11.43 16.81 22.93
CA GLU A 417 11.19 18.24 23.09
C GLU A 417 10.81 18.82 21.73
N LYS A 418 10.35 20.07 21.65
CA LYS A 418 9.99 20.74 20.38
C LYS A 418 11.19 20.79 19.41
N CYS A 419 11.46 19.70 18.73
CA CYS A 419 12.61 19.51 17.87
C CYS A 419 12.45 20.38 16.62
N LYS A 420 13.56 20.90 16.11
CA LYS A 420 13.56 21.56 14.81
C LYS A 420 13.33 20.54 13.70
N ALA A 421 12.45 20.89 12.78
CA ALA A 421 12.09 20.08 11.63
C ALA A 421 12.14 20.88 10.33
N ARG A 422 12.30 20.21 9.20
CA ARG A 422 12.21 20.79 7.86
C ARG A 422 11.48 19.84 6.94
N ILE A 423 10.71 20.39 6.02
CA ILE A 423 10.11 19.64 4.92
C ILE A 423 10.92 19.97 3.67
N ILE A 424 11.53 18.97 3.07
CA ILE A 424 12.26 19.08 1.81
C ILE A 424 11.35 18.57 0.70
N GLU A 425 11.22 19.34 -0.37
CA GLU A 425 10.40 18.97 -1.54
C GLU A 425 11.28 18.28 -2.58
N TYR A 426 10.88 17.07 -2.96
CA TYR A 426 11.41 16.32 -4.10
C TYR A 426 10.32 16.22 -5.17
N LYS A 427 10.70 15.83 -6.40
CA LYS A 427 9.74 15.63 -7.49
C LYS A 427 8.66 14.59 -7.10
N ASN A 428 7.46 15.10 -6.79
CA ASN A 428 6.27 14.37 -6.33
C ASN A 428 6.37 13.63 -4.98
N MET A 429 7.35 13.98 -4.14
CA MET A 429 7.50 13.41 -2.80
C MET A 429 8.01 14.50 -1.87
N TYR A 430 7.65 14.42 -0.60
CA TYR A 430 8.19 15.30 0.44
C TYR A 430 8.97 14.47 1.46
N LEU A 431 9.99 15.07 2.06
CA LEU A 431 10.77 14.47 3.12
C LEU A 431 10.63 15.32 4.38
N LEU A 432 9.99 14.78 5.41
CA LEU A 432 10.03 15.38 6.75
C LEU A 432 11.33 14.96 7.42
N VAL A 433 12.18 15.93 7.74
CA VAL A 433 13.42 15.76 8.48
C VAL A 433 13.26 16.38 9.86
N ILE A 434 13.56 15.64 10.92
CA ILE A 434 13.51 16.11 12.30
C ILE A 434 14.90 15.95 12.92
N ARG A 435 15.45 17.03 13.47
CA ARG A 435 16.70 16.97 14.24
C ARG A 435 16.39 16.45 15.64
N VAL A 436 16.72 15.18 15.87
CA VAL A 436 16.57 14.53 17.19
C VAL A 436 17.70 14.96 18.11
N SER A 437 18.92 14.97 17.59
CA SER A 437 20.13 15.43 18.30
C SER A 437 21.17 15.97 17.30
N ASP A 438 22.34 16.36 17.79
CA ASP A 438 23.47 16.72 16.93
C ASP A 438 23.94 15.55 16.08
N LYS A 439 23.88 14.34 16.64
CA LYS A 439 24.23 13.07 16.00
C LYS A 439 23.11 12.58 15.07
N THR A 440 21.87 12.65 15.53
CA THR A 440 20.78 11.87 14.93
C THR A 440 19.71 12.73 14.26
N LYS A 441 19.25 12.30 13.09
CA LYS A 441 18.11 12.87 12.38
C LYS A 441 17.09 11.79 12.08
N PHE A 442 15.82 12.13 12.20
CA PHE A 442 14.71 11.28 11.77
C PHE A 442 14.23 11.74 10.40
N ILE A 443 14.01 10.79 9.49
CA ILE A 443 13.53 11.03 8.14
C ILE A 443 12.26 10.23 7.87
N LEU A 444 11.26 10.93 7.33
CA LEU A 444 9.98 10.35 6.93
C LEU A 444 9.61 10.86 5.54
N PRO A 445 9.77 10.05 4.49
CA PRO A 445 9.25 10.34 3.18
C PRO A 445 7.72 10.22 3.15
N PHE A 446 7.02 11.13 2.49
CA PHE A 446 5.56 11.08 2.33
C PHE A 446 5.10 11.65 0.98
N VAL A 447 3.93 11.22 0.53
CA VAL A 447 3.29 11.69 -0.72
C VAL A 447 2.55 13.02 -0.53
N GLY A 448 2.40 13.80 -1.60
CA GLY A 448 1.84 15.16 -1.54
C GLY A 448 0.44 15.27 -0.94
N ILE A 449 -0.41 14.23 -1.08
CA ILE A 449 -1.75 14.22 -0.47
C ILE A 449 -1.71 14.37 1.07
N SER A 450 -0.60 14.01 1.72
CA SER A 450 -0.41 14.14 3.17
C SER A 450 0.13 15.51 3.59
N TYR A 451 0.60 16.36 2.66
CA TYR A 451 1.32 17.60 2.97
C TYR A 451 0.52 18.57 3.84
N TYR A 452 -0.72 18.85 3.48
CA TYR A 452 -1.59 19.75 4.25
C TYR A 452 -1.84 19.24 5.67
N GLN A 453 -1.98 17.91 5.83
CA GLN A 453 -2.17 17.30 7.13
C GLN A 453 -0.91 17.45 8.00
N VAL A 454 0.28 17.19 7.43
CA VAL A 454 1.56 17.39 8.11
C VAL A 454 1.70 18.84 8.58
N ARG A 455 1.49 19.81 7.69
CA ARG A 455 1.56 21.25 8.02
C ARG A 455 0.60 21.63 9.13
N SER A 456 -0.68 21.25 9.01
CA SER A 456 -1.70 21.55 10.01
C SER A 456 -1.38 20.94 11.37
N ASP A 457 -0.85 19.73 11.42
CA ASP A 457 -0.50 19.04 12.67
C ASP A 457 0.73 19.67 13.34
N ILE A 458 1.69 20.22 12.56
CA ILE A 458 2.80 21.02 13.09
C ILE A 458 2.28 22.35 13.64
N ASP A 459 1.53 23.09 12.83
CA ASP A 459 1.06 24.44 13.16
C ASP A 459 0.11 24.44 14.38
N SER A 460 -0.67 23.37 14.55
CA SER A 460 -1.55 23.17 15.72
C SER A 460 -0.83 22.66 16.97
N GLY A 461 0.45 22.28 16.87
CA GLY A 461 1.23 21.72 17.98
C GLY A 461 0.87 20.27 18.34
N LYS A 462 0.18 19.54 17.45
CA LYS A 462 -0.10 18.10 17.62
C LYS A 462 1.18 17.27 17.49
N LEU A 463 2.16 17.76 16.73
CA LEU A 463 3.51 17.22 16.70
C LEU A 463 4.42 18.00 17.65
N ASN A 464 5.30 17.30 18.36
CA ASN A 464 6.36 17.87 19.19
C ASN A 464 7.53 18.39 18.34
N ILE A 465 7.25 19.07 17.24
CA ILE A 465 8.25 19.66 16.36
C ILE A 465 7.85 21.07 15.97
N GLU A 466 8.83 21.85 15.54
CA GLU A 466 8.63 23.19 14.99
C GLU A 466 9.45 23.32 13.72
N LEU A 467 8.86 23.93 12.69
CA LEU A 467 9.60 24.14 11.44
C LEU A 467 10.74 25.12 11.68
N ALA A 468 11.92 24.75 11.19
CA ALA A 468 13.02 25.66 11.04
C ALA A 468 12.64 26.62 9.91
N ASP A 469 12.07 27.77 10.29
CA ASP A 469 11.77 28.84 9.34
C ASP A 469 13.03 29.26 8.62
N ASN A 470 12.92 29.39 7.30
CA ASN A 470 14.00 29.88 6.47
C ASN A 470 13.96 31.42 6.48
N PRO A 471 14.88 32.12 7.17
CA PRO A 471 14.70 33.53 7.53
C PRO A 471 14.67 34.49 6.32
N ASP A 472 15.25 34.08 5.19
CA ASP A 472 15.36 34.89 3.98
C ASP A 472 14.44 34.44 2.85
N GLY A 473 13.81 33.26 2.96
CA GLY A 473 12.96 32.67 1.92
C GLY A 473 13.67 32.37 0.60
N VAL A 474 15.01 32.43 0.56
CA VAL A 474 15.82 32.34 -0.67
C VAL A 474 16.91 31.28 -0.54
N THR A 475 17.49 31.07 0.64
CA THR A 475 18.59 30.10 0.80
C THR A 475 18.07 28.67 1.00
N GLU A 476 18.69 27.68 0.39
CA GLU A 476 18.29 26.27 0.63
C GLU A 476 18.77 25.75 1.99
N THR A 477 19.59 26.52 2.72
CA THR A 477 20.20 26.13 4.00
C THR A 477 19.41 26.63 5.21
N ASP A 478 19.69 26.11 6.40
CA ASP A 478 19.21 26.63 7.69
C ASP A 478 20.18 26.28 8.82
N ASN A 479 20.09 26.98 9.96
CA ASN A 479 21.02 26.82 11.07
C ASN A 479 20.91 25.46 11.82
N TYR A 480 19.92 24.64 11.49
CA TYR A 480 19.56 23.45 12.24
C TYR A 480 19.74 22.14 11.48
N ILE A 481 19.20 22.03 10.27
CA ILE A 481 19.07 20.80 9.49
C ILE A 481 19.92 20.87 8.22
N LEU A 482 19.71 21.87 7.36
CA LEU A 482 20.50 22.07 6.13
C LEU A 482 21.61 23.09 6.37
N LYS A 483 22.56 22.78 7.26
CA LYS A 483 23.60 23.75 7.68
C LYS A 483 24.57 24.14 6.57
N THR A 484 24.79 23.24 5.62
CA THR A 484 25.75 23.37 4.52
C THR A 484 25.17 22.74 3.24
N GLU A 485 25.75 23.06 2.08
CA GLU A 485 25.44 22.37 0.82
C GLU A 485 25.70 20.85 0.94
N ASP A 486 26.82 20.44 1.57
CA ASP A 486 27.11 19.02 1.88
C ASP A 486 25.98 18.32 2.68
N SER A 487 25.26 19.07 3.52
CA SER A 487 24.15 18.51 4.29
C SER A 487 22.96 18.18 3.39
N VAL A 488 22.72 18.99 2.34
CA VAL A 488 21.69 18.74 1.32
C VAL A 488 22.06 17.49 0.51
N GLU A 489 23.31 17.40 0.07
CA GLU A 489 23.82 16.26 -0.70
C GLU A 489 23.66 14.92 0.05
N GLN A 490 23.75 14.91 1.38
CA GLN A 490 23.52 13.70 2.18
C GLN A 490 22.07 13.23 2.14
N TYR A 491 21.08 14.14 2.23
CA TYR A 491 19.67 13.77 2.09
C TYR A 491 19.38 13.30 0.67
N ASP A 492 19.93 13.98 -0.33
CA ASP A 492 19.78 13.58 -1.73
C ASP A 492 20.40 12.22 -2.01
N LEU A 493 21.57 11.91 -1.42
CA LEU A 493 22.18 10.59 -1.50
C LEU A 493 21.27 9.51 -0.90
N ILE A 494 20.73 9.73 0.30
CA ILE A 494 19.81 8.79 0.95
C ILE A 494 18.57 8.58 0.07
N ILE A 495 17.94 9.67 -0.35
CA ILE A 495 16.71 9.61 -1.14
C ILE A 495 16.96 8.97 -2.50
N ASN A 496 18.06 9.26 -3.17
CA ASN A 496 18.37 8.65 -4.47
C ASN A 496 18.74 7.17 -4.35
N CYS A 497 19.38 6.75 -3.25
CA CYS A 497 19.63 5.33 -3.01
C CYS A 497 18.34 4.56 -2.70
N LEU A 498 17.44 5.14 -1.90
CA LEU A 498 16.19 4.48 -1.48
C LEU A 498 15.08 4.55 -2.54
N PHE A 499 15.06 5.63 -3.32
CA PHE A 499 13.94 6.00 -4.18
C PHE A 499 14.30 6.36 -5.63
N GLN A 500 15.58 6.49 -5.99
CA GLN A 500 16.04 6.68 -7.37
C GLN A 500 15.44 7.93 -8.06
N ILE A 501 15.35 9.04 -7.33
CA ILE A 501 14.82 10.33 -7.79
C ILE A 501 15.94 11.13 -8.48
N TYR A 502 16.35 10.73 -9.69
CA TYR A 502 17.43 11.41 -10.40
C TYR A 502 17.14 12.88 -10.75
#